data_AF-X1Q5K1-F1
#
_entry.id   AF-X1Q5K1-F1
#
_cell.length_a   1.000
_cell.length_b   1.000
_cell.length_c   1.000
_cell.angle_alpha   90.00
_cell.angle_beta   90.00
_cell.angle_gamma   90.00
#
_symmetry.space_group_name_H-M   'P 1'
#
loop_
_entity.id
_entity.type
_entity.pdbx_description
1 polymer ?
#
loop_
_entity_poly.entity_id
_entity_poly.type
_entity_poly.pdbx_seq_one_letter_code
_entity_poly.pdbx_strand_id
1 'polypeptide(L)' 'LLFFKGSSTEITWEKPDLRSRTLFLDKEGNRIALAPGNVWIQIVPSDLKIQH' A
#
# COMPACT_ATOMS: atom_id res chain seq x y z
N LEU A 1 -0.61 0.57 5.07
CA LEU A 1 0.82 0.74 5.43
C LEU A 1 1.66 0.13 4.31
N LEU A 2 2.73 0.82 3.91
CA LEU A 2 3.76 0.34 3.00
C LEU A 2 5.04 0.11 3.79
N PHE A 3 5.66 -1.04 3.62
CA PHE A 3 6.96 -1.36 4.20
C PHE A 3 8.01 -1.40 3.10
N PHE A 4 8.97 -0.49 3.16
CA PHE A 4 10.02 -0.40 2.15
C PHE A 4 11.34 0.05 2.77
N LYS A 5 12.43 -0.67 2.46
CA LYS A 5 13.80 -0.38 2.96
C LYS A 5 13.91 -0.22 4.48
N GLY A 6 13.11 -0.97 5.25
CA GLY A 6 13.11 -0.89 6.72
C GLY A 6 12.32 0.29 7.30
N SER A 7 11.65 1.09 6.45
CA SER A 7 10.74 2.13 6.88
C SER A 7 9.29 1.72 6.65
N SER A 8 8.41 2.13 7.55
CA SER A 8 6.96 2.04 7.39
C SER A 8 6.42 3.41 6.99
N THR A 9 5.50 3.43 6.04
CA THR A 9 4.84 4.65 5.59
C THR A 9 3.36 4.40 5.48
N GLU A 10 2.58 5.34 6.00
CA GLU A 10 1.14 5.31 5.86
C GLU A 10 0.75 5.82 4.47
N ILE A 11 -0.05 5.00 3.79
CA ILE A 11 -0.42 5.19 2.40
C ILE A 11 -1.91 4.90 2.25
N THR A 12 -2.54 5.53 1.27
CA THR A 12 -3.89 5.18 0.81
C THR A 12 -3.77 4.38 -0.48
N TRP A 13 -4.80 3.61 -0.80
CA TRP A 13 -4.84 2.87 -2.05
C TRP A 13 -6.25 2.91 -2.64
N GLU A 14 -6.31 2.87 -3.96
CA GLU A 14 -7.56 2.86 -4.71
C GLU A 14 -7.48 1.81 -5.83
N LYS A 15 -8.57 1.08 -6.04
CA LYS A 15 -8.72 0.16 -7.16
C LYS A 15 -10.10 0.35 -7.78
N PRO A 16 -10.21 1.20 -8.82
CA PRO A 16 -11.51 1.59 -9.39
C PRO A 16 -12.30 0.41 -9.95
N ASP A 17 -11.60 -0.56 -10.55
CA ASP A 17 -12.20 -1.75 -11.10
C ASP A 17 -11.29 -2.98 -10.96
N LEU A 18 -11.85 -4.17 -11.15
CA LEU A 18 -11.16 -5.45 -11.00
C LEU A 18 -9.98 -5.61 -11.98
N ARG A 19 -10.03 -5.00 -13.17
CA ARG A 19 -8.99 -5.09 -14.21
C ARG A 19 -7.94 -3.97 -14.09
N SER A 20 -8.28 -2.88 -13.41
CA SER A 20 -7.40 -1.73 -13.20
C SER A 20 -6.25 -2.06 -12.26
N ARG A 21 -5.15 -1.33 -12.44
CA ARG A 21 -4.04 -1.39 -11.50
C ARG A 21 -4.43 -0.72 -10.19
N THR A 22 -4.04 -1.33 -9.07
CA THR A 22 -4.14 -0.67 -7.77
C THR A 22 -3.23 0.55 -7.76
N LEU A 23 -3.80 1.71 -7.41
CA LEU A 23 -3.09 2.95 -7.20
C LEU A 23 -2.69 3.01 -5.73
N PHE A 24 -1.41 3.21 -5.46
CA PHE A 24 -0.91 3.49 -4.11
C PHE A 24 -0.53 4.96 -4.05
N LEU A 25 -1.04 5.66 -3.06
CA LEU A 25 -0.95 7.11 -2.90
C LEU A 25 -0.33 7.42 -1.54
N ASP A 26 0.52 8.44 -1.47
CA ASP A 26 0.99 8.97 -0.20
C ASP A 26 -0.08 9.85 0.48
N LYS A 27 0.25 10.43 1.64
CA LYS A 27 -0.65 11.34 2.36
C LYS A 27 -0.96 12.64 1.60
N GLU A 28 -0.12 13.03 0.67
CA GLU A 28 -0.27 14.24 -0.15
C GLU A 28 -1.02 13.94 -1.46
N GLY A 29 -1.37 12.67 -1.71
CA GLY A 29 -2.06 12.21 -2.92
C GLY A 29 -1.12 11.95 -4.10
N ASN A 30 0.19 11.94 -3.89
CA ASN A 30 1.13 11.60 -4.95
C ASN A 30 1.20 10.08 -5.14
N ARG A 31 1.32 9.66 -6.39
CA ARG A 31 1.37 8.25 -6.75
C ARG A 31 2.72 7.64 -6.37
N ILE A 32 2.68 6.58 -5.57
CA ILE A 32 3.86 5.81 -5.18
C ILE A 32 4.11 4.75 -6.24
N ALA A 33 5.25 4.86 -6.92
CA ALA A 33 5.74 3.80 -7.78
C ALA A 33 6.31 2.66 -6.91
N LEU A 34 5.67 1.50 -6.94
CA LEU A 34 6.23 0.30 -6.32
C LEU A 34 7.53 -0.07 -7.04
N ALA A 35 8.55 -0.43 -6.26
CA ALA A 35 9.80 -0.90 -6.82
C ALA A 35 9.55 -2.18 -7.66
N PRO A 36 10.20 -2.31 -8.82
CA PRO A 36 10.08 -3.52 -9.63
C PRO A 36 10.58 -4.73 -8.85
N GLY A 37 9.77 -5.79 -8.81
CA GLY A 37 10.07 -7.01 -8.06
C GLY A 37 8.82 -7.65 -7.46
N ASN A 38 9.02 -8.50 -6.46
CA ASN A 38 7.93 -9.18 -5.75
C ASN A 38 7.22 -8.18 -4.82
N VAL A 39 5.92 -8.04 -5.02
CA VAL A 39 5.04 -7.24 -4.16
C VAL A 39 4.16 -8.20 -3.39
N TRP A 40 4.21 -8.15 -2.05
CA TRP A 40 3.31 -8.89 -1.19
C TRP A 40 2.21 -7.95 -0.69
N ILE A 41 0.95 -8.24 -1.05
CA ILE A 41 -0.21 -7.47 -0.59
C ILE A 41 -0.96 -8.35 0.40
N GLN A 42 -1.09 -7.86 1.63
CA GLN A 42 -1.87 -8.52 2.67
C GLN A 42 -3.07 -7.64 3.01
N ILE A 43 -4.27 -8.16 2.75
CA ILE A 43 -5.51 -7.55 3.21
C ILE A 43 -5.78 -8.09 4.60
N VAL A 44 -5.94 -7.19 5.57
CA VAL A 44 -6.20 -7.53 6.96
C VAL A 44 -7.54 -6.94 7.41
N PRO A 45 -8.23 -7.59 8.35
CA PRO A 45 -9.38 -7.00 9.04
C PRO A 45 -9.04 -5.65 9.68
N SER A 46 -10.00 -4.73 9.73
CA SER A 46 -9.80 -3.36 10.25
C SER A 46 -9.57 -3.30 11.76
N ASP A 47 -9.93 -4.34 12.50
CA ASP A 47 -9.72 -4.51 13.93
C ASP A 47 -8.33 -5.09 14.27
N LEU A 48 -7.55 -5.50 13.26
CA LEU A 48 -6.21 -6.01 13.47
C LEU A 48 -5.28 -4.89 13.96
N LYS A 49 -4.77 -5.05 15.18
CA LYS A 49 -3.70 -4.19 15.71
C LYS A 49 -2.35 -4.67 15.19
N ILE A 50 -1.74 -3.87 14.32
CA ILE A 50 -0.37 -4.10 13.86
C ILE A 50 0.57 -3.59 14.96
N GLN A 51 1.25 -4.51 15.65
CA GLN A 51 2.33 -4.17 16.59
C GLN A 51 3.66 -4.17 15.82
N HIS A 52 4.38 -3.05 15.91
CA HIS A 52 5.71 -2.84 15.32
C HIS A 52 6.79 -2.85 16.38
#